data_AF-A0A7W1P997-F1
#
_entry.id   AF-A0A7W1P997-F1
#
_cell.length_a   1.000
_cell.length_b   1.000
_cell.length_c   1.000
_cell.angle_alpha   90.00
_cell.angle_beta   90.00
_cell.angle_gamma   90.00
#
_symmetry.space_group_name_H-M   'P 1'
#
loop_
_entity.id
_entity.type
_entity.pdbx_description
1 polymer ?
#
loop_
_entity_poly.entity_id
_entity_poly.type
_entity_poly.pdbx_seq_one_letter_code
_entity_poly.pdbx_strand_id
1 'polypeptide(L)'
;MHQIMKPHVSLLVTLTMCALPGCAAAPPPKTEPWPTEPFTMHAKGTFDVTVTPQQADNPDAQAANISRLSLGKRFQGDLEATSHGEMLAAGDGTKSGGYVAIERVTGALHGRTGSFMPLHSAMMKQGVPERWSVAVVPDSGTDQLVDIDGTMTIVIADGKHHYEFAYTIRDASR
;
A
#
# COMPACT_ATOMS: atom_id res chain seq x y z
N MET A 1 70.90 22.55 -31.31
CA MET A 1 69.93 21.81 -32.16
C MET A 1 68.80 22.78 -32.46
N HIS A 2 68.97 23.62 -33.49
CA HIS A 2 68.32 23.56 -34.83
C HIS A 2 66.79 23.77 -34.75
N GLN A 3 66.30 24.99 -35.04
CA GLN A 3 65.78 25.48 -36.34
C GLN A 3 64.35 24.95 -36.66
N ILE A 4 63.32 25.80 -36.71
CA ILE A 4 62.74 26.52 -37.89
C ILE A 4 61.54 25.79 -38.55
N MET A 5 60.54 26.63 -38.85
CA MET A 5 59.48 26.54 -39.89
C MET A 5 58.16 25.80 -39.67
N LYS A 6 57.10 26.58 -39.93
CA LYS A 6 55.71 26.21 -40.26
C LYS A 6 55.64 25.38 -41.56
N PRO A 7 54.48 24.76 -41.84
CA PRO A 7 53.76 25.25 -43.02
C PRO A 7 52.25 25.43 -42.83
N HIS A 8 51.73 26.36 -43.63
CA HIS A 8 50.32 26.59 -43.90
C HIS A 8 49.73 25.46 -44.75
N VAL A 9 48.47 25.08 -44.47
CA VAL A 9 47.58 24.50 -45.48
C VAL A 9 46.27 25.26 -45.44
N SER A 10 46.00 25.95 -46.55
CA SER A 10 44.77 26.64 -46.88
C SER A 10 43.81 25.61 -47.47
N LEU A 11 42.61 25.46 -46.92
CA LEU A 11 41.57 24.62 -47.52
C LEU A 11 40.32 25.45 -47.80
N LEU A 12 40.00 25.52 -49.10
CA LEU A 12 38.86 26.18 -49.72
C LEU A 12 37.53 25.78 -49.05
N VAL A 13 36.74 26.78 -48.65
CA VAL A 13 35.32 26.62 -48.32
C VAL A 13 34.52 26.78 -49.62
N THR A 14 33.89 25.71 -50.09
CA THR A 14 32.82 25.78 -51.09
C THR A 14 31.47 25.76 -50.36
N LEU A 15 30.79 26.90 -50.38
CA LEU A 15 29.45 27.09 -49.83
C LEU A 15 28.41 26.57 -50.82
N THR A 16 27.87 25.37 -50.59
CA THR A 16 26.67 24.89 -51.28
C THR A 16 25.45 25.25 -50.43
N MET A 17 24.73 26.32 -50.80
CA MET A 17 23.42 26.65 -50.21
C MET A 17 22.41 25.58 -50.60
N CYS A 18 22.09 24.68 -49.66
CA CYS A 18 20.95 23.77 -49.76
C CYS A 18 19.75 24.46 -49.08
N ALA A 19 18.82 25.00 -49.88
CA ALA A 19 17.58 25.57 -49.36
C ALA A 19 16.66 24.43 -48.88
N LEU A 20 16.49 24.30 -47.56
CA LEU A 20 15.51 23.39 -46.97
C LEU A 20 14.14 24.07 -46.87
N PRO A 21 13.05 23.43 -47.33
CA PRO A 21 11.70 23.96 -47.18
C PRO A 21 11.16 23.72 -45.76
N GLY A 22 10.66 24.81 -45.15
CA GLY A 22 9.58 24.81 -44.17
C GLY A 22 9.76 24.05 -42.85
N CYS A 23 10.38 24.69 -41.86
CA CYS A 23 10.15 24.32 -40.46
C CYS A 23 8.72 24.74 -40.07
N ALA A 24 7.77 23.80 -40.11
CA ALA A 24 6.52 23.98 -39.37
C ALA A 24 6.85 23.81 -37.88
N ALA A 25 6.60 24.85 -37.08
CA ALA A 25 6.78 24.82 -35.63
C ALA A 25 5.83 23.77 -35.02
N ALA A 26 6.38 22.87 -34.21
CA ALA A 26 5.58 21.92 -33.45
C ALA A 26 4.66 22.68 -32.48
N PRO A 27 3.42 22.20 -32.24
CA PRO A 27 2.53 22.80 -31.25
C PRO A 27 3.16 22.72 -29.85
N PRO A 28 2.90 23.71 -28.97
CA PRO A 28 3.43 23.70 -27.61
C PRO A 28 2.94 22.45 -26.86
N PRO A 29 3.77 21.85 -25.99
CA PRO A 29 3.36 20.71 -25.19
C PRO A 29 2.14 21.09 -24.35
N LYS A 30 1.11 20.24 -24.39
CA LYS A 30 -0.06 20.37 -23.52
C LYS A 30 0.43 20.31 -22.07
N THR A 31 0.17 21.34 -21.29
CA THR A 31 0.39 21.33 -19.84
C THR A 31 -0.57 20.33 -19.23
N GLU A 32 -0.11 19.11 -18.97
CA GLU A 32 -0.82 18.19 -18.09
C GLU A 32 -0.76 18.75 -16.67
N PRO A 33 -1.86 18.69 -15.89
CA PRO A 33 -1.83 19.10 -14.49
C PRO A 33 -0.77 18.28 -13.76
N TRP A 34 -0.01 18.94 -12.88
CA TRP A 34 0.91 18.25 -11.98
C TRP A 34 0.14 17.21 -11.15
N PRO A 35 0.67 15.99 -10.95
CA PRO A 35 0.05 15.00 -10.09
C PRO A 35 -0.22 15.64 -8.72
N THR A 36 -1.48 15.72 -8.33
CA THR A 36 -1.84 16.14 -6.98
C THR A 36 -1.49 14.95 -6.09
N GLU A 37 -0.40 15.07 -5.31
CA GLU A 37 -0.06 14.09 -4.28
C GLU A 37 -1.31 13.87 -3.41
N PRO A 38 -1.81 12.63 -3.28
CA PRO A 38 -3.01 12.38 -2.49
C PRO A 38 -2.75 12.75 -1.03
N PHE A 39 -3.62 13.59 -0.46
CA PHE A 39 -3.51 13.96 0.95
C PHE A 39 -3.73 12.71 1.81
N THR A 40 -2.72 12.35 2.60
CA THR A 40 -2.83 11.27 3.58
C THR A 40 -3.68 11.73 4.76
N MET A 41 -4.73 10.97 5.05
CA MET A 41 -5.59 11.12 6.22
C MET A 41 -5.20 10.11 7.30
N HIS A 42 -5.50 10.44 8.56
CA HIS A 42 -5.20 9.59 9.71
C HIS A 42 -6.44 9.37 10.54
N ALA A 43 -6.82 8.11 10.74
CA ALA A 43 -7.89 7.67 11.62
C ALA A 43 -7.32 6.91 12.81
N LYS A 44 -7.91 7.07 13.98
CA LYS A 44 -7.53 6.35 15.21
C LYS A 44 -8.74 5.90 15.99
N GLY A 45 -8.53 4.88 16.80
CA GLY A 45 -9.56 4.40 17.69
C GLY A 45 -9.22 3.07 18.35
N THR A 46 -10.25 2.35 18.75
CA THR A 46 -10.12 1.06 19.42
C THR A 46 -10.91 -0.02 18.70
N PHE A 47 -10.57 -1.26 18.97
CA PHE A 47 -11.41 -2.37 18.54
C PHE A 47 -11.43 -3.50 19.56
N ASP A 48 -12.53 -4.24 19.57
CA ASP A 48 -12.61 -5.54 20.23
C ASP A 48 -12.44 -6.62 19.17
N VAL A 49 -11.83 -7.75 19.55
CA VAL A 49 -11.65 -8.92 18.68
C VAL A 49 -12.16 -10.18 19.34
N THR A 50 -12.93 -10.95 18.59
CA THR A 50 -13.28 -12.34 18.90
C THR A 50 -12.52 -13.25 17.96
N VAL A 51 -11.85 -14.26 18.52
CA VAL A 51 -11.07 -15.25 17.76
C VAL A 51 -11.63 -16.63 18.05
N THR A 52 -12.06 -17.34 17.01
CA THR A 52 -12.67 -18.67 17.17
C THR A 52 -11.87 -19.71 16.37
N PRO A 53 -11.24 -20.70 17.03
CA PRO A 53 -10.60 -21.82 16.35
C PRO A 53 -11.52 -22.51 15.37
N GLN A 54 -11.00 -22.83 14.19
CA GLN A 54 -11.70 -23.56 13.15
C GLN A 54 -10.97 -24.86 12.87
N GLN A 55 -11.69 -25.85 12.35
CA GLN A 55 -11.07 -27.04 11.81
C GLN A 55 -10.14 -26.65 10.63
N ALA A 56 -8.98 -27.29 10.51
CA ALA A 56 -8.15 -27.17 9.32
C ALA A 56 -8.99 -27.44 8.05
N ASP A 57 -8.69 -26.75 6.97
CA ASP A 57 -9.43 -26.84 5.71
C ASP A 57 -9.23 -28.20 5.03
N ASN A 58 -8.07 -28.83 5.22
CA ASN A 58 -7.73 -30.13 4.65
C ASN A 58 -6.75 -30.93 5.56
N PRO A 59 -6.57 -32.25 5.31
CA PRO A 59 -5.66 -33.09 6.09
C PRO A 59 -4.20 -32.66 6.07
N ASP A 60 -3.71 -32.07 4.98
CA ASP A 60 -2.33 -31.64 4.85
C ASP A 60 -2.05 -30.42 5.74
N ALA A 61 -2.96 -29.45 5.79
CA ALA A 61 -2.89 -28.31 6.69
C ALA A 61 -2.92 -28.74 8.17
N GLN A 62 -3.75 -29.73 8.50
CA GLN A 62 -3.78 -30.33 9.83
C GLN A 62 -2.44 -31.00 10.17
N ALA A 63 -1.89 -31.81 9.26
CA ALA A 63 -0.61 -32.49 9.46
C ALA A 63 0.57 -31.51 9.58
N ALA A 64 0.50 -30.37 8.90
CA ALA A 64 1.47 -29.29 8.99
C ALA A 64 1.35 -28.44 10.28
N ASN A 65 0.38 -28.72 11.16
CA ASN A 65 0.08 -27.94 12.37
C ASN A 65 -0.20 -26.45 12.08
N ILE A 66 -0.88 -26.15 10.98
CA ILE A 66 -1.33 -24.80 10.66
C ILE A 66 -2.69 -24.56 11.34
N SER A 67 -2.79 -23.52 12.16
CA SER A 67 -4.03 -23.13 12.80
C SER A 67 -4.88 -22.29 11.85
N ARG A 68 -6.18 -22.58 11.75
CA ARG A 68 -7.18 -21.71 11.10
C ARG A 68 -8.09 -21.09 12.15
N LEU A 69 -8.31 -19.79 12.07
CA LEU A 69 -9.05 -19.00 13.04
C LEU A 69 -10.04 -18.11 12.30
N SER A 70 -11.28 -18.04 12.74
CA SER A 70 -12.21 -17.00 12.31
C SER A 70 -12.08 -15.78 13.22
N LEU A 71 -12.18 -14.60 12.62
CA LEU A 71 -12.04 -13.31 13.30
C LEU A 71 -13.34 -12.54 13.17
N GLY A 72 -13.80 -11.97 14.28
CA GLY A 72 -14.83 -10.95 14.30
C GLY A 72 -14.32 -9.74 15.06
N LYS A 73 -14.38 -8.54 14.48
CA LYS A 73 -13.99 -7.31 15.19
C LYS A 73 -15.08 -6.27 15.18
N ARG A 74 -15.05 -5.42 16.20
CA ARG A 74 -15.87 -4.22 16.29
C ARG A 74 -14.94 -3.04 16.53
N PHE A 75 -14.88 -2.12 15.59
CA PHE A 75 -14.09 -0.88 15.64
C PHE A 75 -14.94 0.27 16.16
N GLN A 76 -14.32 1.19 16.90
CA GLN A 76 -14.91 2.45 17.36
C GLN A 76 -13.90 3.61 17.20
N GLY A 77 -14.39 4.84 17.13
CA GLY A 77 -13.60 6.05 16.95
C GLY A 77 -13.77 6.61 15.54
N ASP A 78 -12.67 6.93 14.88
CA ASP A 78 -12.71 7.48 13.51
C ASP A 78 -13.20 6.45 12.48
N LEU A 79 -13.01 5.16 12.76
CA LEU A 79 -13.62 4.02 12.08
C LEU A 79 -14.69 3.39 12.98
N GLU A 80 -15.95 3.59 12.64
CA GLU A 80 -17.11 2.93 13.25
C GLU A 80 -17.54 1.77 12.35
N ALA A 81 -17.08 0.56 12.65
CA ALA A 81 -17.22 -0.58 11.74
C ALA A 81 -17.25 -1.93 12.44
N THR A 82 -17.69 -2.94 11.71
CA THR A 82 -17.48 -4.35 12.07
C THR A 82 -16.65 -5.04 11.01
N SER A 83 -15.92 -6.08 11.38
CA SER A 83 -15.24 -6.93 10.40
C SER A 83 -15.42 -8.41 10.66
N HIS A 84 -15.32 -9.16 9.56
CA HIS A 84 -15.30 -10.61 9.54
C HIS A 84 -14.18 -11.10 8.62
N GLY A 85 -13.43 -12.08 9.07
CA GLY A 85 -12.31 -12.61 8.30
C GLY A 85 -11.77 -13.92 8.85
N GLU A 86 -10.67 -14.35 8.25
CA GLU A 86 -9.96 -15.56 8.65
C GLU A 86 -8.47 -15.28 8.78
N MET A 87 -7.84 -16.06 9.66
CA MET A 87 -6.41 -16.06 9.92
C MET A 87 -5.87 -17.48 9.81
N LEU A 88 -4.71 -17.60 9.16
CA LEU A 88 -3.87 -18.79 9.23
C LEU A 88 -2.62 -18.45 10.04
N ALA A 89 -2.26 -19.33 10.98
CA ALA A 89 -1.14 -19.11 11.88
C ALA A 89 -0.30 -20.39 12.06
N ALA A 90 0.99 -20.21 12.29
CA ALA A 90 1.92 -21.28 12.64
C ALA A 90 2.90 -20.79 13.74
N GLY A 91 3.36 -21.70 14.59
CA GLY A 91 4.27 -21.41 15.70
C GLY A 91 3.70 -21.78 17.07
N ASP A 92 4.33 -21.28 18.11
CA ASP A 92 3.99 -21.61 19.51
C ASP A 92 2.80 -20.79 20.06
N GLY A 93 2.30 -19.82 19.28
CA GLY A 93 1.17 -18.96 19.64
C GLY A 93 1.41 -18.02 20.82
N THR A 94 2.63 -17.94 21.35
CA THR A 94 2.94 -17.19 22.59
C THR A 94 4.19 -16.31 22.47
N LYS A 95 5.25 -16.77 21.83
CA LYS A 95 6.52 -16.06 21.69
C LYS A 95 7.00 -15.98 20.24
N SER A 96 6.85 -17.05 19.48
CA SER A 96 7.34 -17.12 18.10
C SER A 96 6.30 -17.72 17.18
N GLY A 97 6.14 -17.11 16.01
CA GLY A 97 5.18 -17.58 15.04
C GLY A 97 4.98 -16.59 13.90
N GLY A 98 4.22 -17.02 12.91
CA GLY A 98 3.78 -16.18 11.81
C GLY A 98 2.30 -16.33 11.60
N TYR A 99 1.67 -15.26 11.13
CA TYR A 99 0.28 -15.33 10.69
C TYR A 99 0.03 -14.47 9.46
N VAL A 100 -1.00 -14.85 8.72
CA VAL A 100 -1.64 -14.03 7.69
C VAL A 100 -3.13 -14.01 7.94
N ALA A 101 -3.77 -12.87 7.67
CA ALA A 101 -5.21 -12.75 7.81
C ALA A 101 -5.77 -11.80 6.76
N ILE A 102 -6.97 -12.09 6.27
CA ILE A 102 -7.75 -11.14 5.47
C ILE A 102 -9.11 -11.04 6.13
N GLU A 103 -9.61 -9.81 6.25
CA GLU A 103 -10.95 -9.54 6.74
C GLU A 103 -11.64 -8.52 5.84
N ARG A 104 -12.97 -8.52 5.85
CA ARG A 104 -13.77 -7.43 5.30
C ARG A 104 -14.21 -6.53 6.44
N VAL A 105 -13.83 -5.27 6.37
CA VAL A 105 -14.32 -4.22 7.26
C VAL A 105 -15.49 -3.53 6.57
N THR A 106 -16.62 -3.39 7.26
CA THR A 106 -17.82 -2.71 6.76
C THR A 106 -18.29 -1.70 7.81
N GLY A 107 -18.46 -0.44 7.41
CA GLY A 107 -18.87 0.63 8.32
C GLY A 107 -18.64 2.02 7.77
N ALA A 108 -18.30 2.96 8.66
CA ALA A 108 -18.01 4.35 8.32
C ALA A 108 -16.60 4.76 8.78
N LEU A 109 -15.82 5.32 7.87
CA LEU A 109 -14.49 5.88 8.13
C LEU A 109 -14.55 7.39 7.96
N HIS A 110 -14.38 8.15 9.05
CA HIS A 110 -14.64 9.59 9.10
C HIS A 110 -15.99 9.97 8.44
N GLY A 111 -17.02 9.19 8.72
CA GLY A 111 -18.37 9.38 8.16
C GLY A 111 -18.56 8.89 6.72
N ARG A 112 -17.50 8.48 6.00
CA ARG A 112 -17.63 7.87 4.67
C ARG A 112 -18.00 6.39 4.80
N THR A 113 -19.15 6.01 4.27
CA THR A 113 -19.68 4.63 4.39
C THR A 113 -19.20 3.75 3.25
N GLY A 114 -18.84 2.51 3.59
CA GLY A 114 -18.50 1.49 2.61
C GLY A 114 -17.86 0.27 3.27
N SER A 115 -17.09 -0.46 2.48
CA SER A 115 -16.27 -1.56 2.95
C SER A 115 -14.89 -1.55 2.30
N PHE A 116 -13.94 -2.24 2.91
CA PHE A 116 -12.60 -2.51 2.35
C PHE A 116 -12.01 -3.75 3.02
N MET A 117 -10.91 -4.28 2.47
CA MET A 117 -10.31 -5.52 2.98
C MET A 117 -8.84 -5.31 3.36
N PRO A 118 -8.48 -5.24 4.65
CA PRO A 118 -7.09 -5.26 5.06
C PRO A 118 -6.49 -6.67 5.02
N LEU A 119 -5.27 -6.78 4.50
CA LEU A 119 -4.40 -7.95 4.59
C LEU A 119 -3.40 -7.74 5.73
N HIS A 120 -3.33 -8.70 6.65
CA HIS A 120 -2.35 -8.78 7.71
C HIS A 120 -1.25 -9.76 7.33
N SER A 121 -0.01 -9.41 7.63
CA SER A 121 1.14 -10.32 7.60
C SER A 121 2.07 -10.00 8.76
N ALA A 122 2.30 -10.97 9.64
CA ALA A 122 3.19 -10.77 10.77
C ALA A 122 4.08 -11.98 11.05
N MET A 123 5.24 -11.68 11.63
CA MET A 123 6.22 -12.63 12.12
C MET A 123 6.78 -12.13 13.44
N MET A 124 6.71 -12.99 14.45
CA MET A 124 7.22 -12.78 15.80
C MET A 124 8.35 -13.76 16.08
N LYS A 125 9.40 -13.29 16.74
CA LYS A 125 10.49 -14.13 17.23
C LYS A 125 10.78 -13.78 18.68
N GLN A 126 10.60 -14.73 19.58
CA GLN A 126 10.88 -14.57 21.01
C GLN A 126 10.20 -13.34 21.64
N GLY A 127 8.96 -13.06 21.25
CA GLY A 127 8.17 -11.92 21.71
C GLY A 127 8.44 -10.60 20.99
N VAL A 128 9.38 -10.57 20.04
CA VAL A 128 9.73 -9.38 19.26
C VAL A 128 9.11 -9.47 17.87
N PRO A 129 8.36 -8.43 17.41
CA PRO A 129 7.94 -8.34 16.01
C PRO A 129 9.15 -8.17 15.08
N GLU A 130 9.35 -9.13 14.18
CA GLU A 130 10.37 -9.07 13.12
C GLU A 130 9.79 -8.40 11.86
N ARG A 131 8.51 -8.65 11.60
CA ARG A 131 7.74 -8.03 10.52
C ARG A 131 6.29 -7.96 10.94
N TRP A 132 5.64 -6.83 10.73
CA TRP A 132 4.20 -6.69 10.87
C TRP A 132 3.71 -5.64 9.89
N SER A 133 2.81 -6.03 8.99
CA SER A 133 2.11 -5.14 8.07
C SER A 133 0.61 -5.42 8.13
N VAL A 134 -0.18 -4.35 8.11
CA VAL A 134 -1.61 -4.39 7.82
C VAL A 134 -1.86 -3.35 6.74
N ALA A 135 -2.22 -3.78 5.54
CA ALA A 135 -2.40 -2.91 4.39
C ALA A 135 -3.75 -3.18 3.72
N VAL A 136 -4.37 -2.14 3.18
CA VAL A 136 -5.58 -2.30 2.37
C VAL A 136 -5.24 -3.09 1.11
N VAL A 137 -6.02 -4.12 0.82
CA VAL A 137 -5.93 -4.84 -0.46
C VAL A 137 -6.37 -3.88 -1.57
N PRO A 138 -5.56 -3.68 -2.62
CA PRO A 138 -5.90 -2.79 -3.73
C PRO A 138 -7.29 -3.08 -4.30
N ASP A 139 -8.02 -2.02 -4.63
CA ASP A 139 -9.35 -2.07 -5.24
C ASP A 139 -10.42 -2.84 -4.43
N SER A 140 -10.17 -3.09 -3.14
CA SER A 140 -11.14 -3.75 -2.25
C SER A 140 -12.22 -2.81 -1.71
N GLY A 141 -12.04 -1.50 -1.89
CA GLY A 141 -12.93 -0.45 -1.44
C GLY A 141 -14.29 -0.46 -2.14
N THR A 142 -15.37 -0.21 -1.39
CA THR A 142 -16.74 -0.07 -1.94
C THR A 142 -17.37 1.26 -1.56
N ASP A 143 -18.41 1.65 -2.29
CA ASP A 143 -19.23 2.82 -2.01
C ASP A 143 -18.40 4.11 -1.88
N GLN A 144 -18.45 4.81 -0.75
CA GLN A 144 -17.68 6.05 -0.54
C GLN A 144 -16.22 5.80 -0.18
N LEU A 145 -15.82 4.52 -0.11
CA LEU A 145 -14.46 4.06 0.14
C LEU A 145 -13.83 3.40 -1.10
N VAL A 146 -14.42 3.56 -2.29
CA VAL A 146 -13.74 3.21 -3.56
C VAL A 146 -12.40 3.95 -3.63
N ASP A 147 -11.38 3.30 -4.19
CA ASP A 147 -10.00 3.79 -4.29
C ASP A 147 -9.34 4.11 -2.94
N ILE A 148 -9.82 3.50 -1.85
CA ILE A 148 -9.13 3.54 -0.57
C ILE A 148 -7.82 2.74 -0.65
N ASP A 149 -6.75 3.36 -0.18
CA ASP A 149 -5.44 2.73 0.02
C ASP A 149 -4.88 3.18 1.36
N GLY A 150 -4.08 2.36 2.02
CA GLY A 150 -3.50 2.72 3.30
C GLY A 150 -2.92 1.58 4.11
N THR A 151 -2.33 1.94 5.24
CA THR A 151 -1.70 1.02 6.19
C THR A 151 -2.18 1.29 7.61
N MET A 152 -2.43 0.21 8.34
CA MET A 152 -2.90 0.24 9.72
C MET A 152 -1.82 -0.29 10.65
N THR A 153 -1.61 0.41 11.75
CA THR A 153 -0.81 -0.06 12.88
C THR A 153 -1.76 -0.49 13.98
N ILE A 154 -1.49 -1.65 14.59
CA ILE A 154 -2.21 -2.13 15.77
C ILE A 154 -1.30 -1.95 16.98
N VAL A 155 -1.84 -1.33 18.03
CA VAL A 155 -1.13 -1.16 19.31
C VAL A 155 -1.96 -1.84 20.39
N ILE A 156 -1.29 -2.63 21.25
CA ILE A 156 -1.92 -3.25 22.41
C ILE A 156 -1.34 -2.57 23.65
N ALA A 157 -2.18 -1.84 24.38
CA ALA A 157 -1.80 -1.12 25.59
C ALA A 157 -2.86 -1.39 26.66
N ASP A 158 -2.43 -1.69 27.89
CA ASP A 158 -3.32 -1.93 29.04
C ASP A 158 -4.44 -2.95 28.78
N GLY A 159 -4.16 -3.97 27.96
CA GLY A 159 -5.10 -5.02 27.60
C GLY A 159 -6.17 -4.60 26.57
N LYS A 160 -6.06 -3.40 25.99
CA LYS A 160 -6.97 -2.90 24.96
C LYS A 160 -6.26 -2.83 23.60
N HIS A 161 -7.00 -3.15 22.54
CA HIS A 161 -6.51 -2.99 21.17
C HIS A 161 -6.86 -1.60 20.64
N HIS A 162 -5.83 -0.94 20.11
CA HIS A 162 -5.89 0.34 19.44
C HIS A 162 -5.47 0.19 17.98
N TYR A 163 -5.98 1.05 17.12
CA TYR A 163 -5.50 1.19 15.75
C TYR A 163 -5.13 2.63 15.42
N GLU A 164 -4.15 2.76 14.55
CA GLU A 164 -3.83 3.99 13.82
C GLU A 164 -3.81 3.64 12.33
N PHE A 165 -4.61 4.33 11.53
CA PHE A 165 -4.79 4.03 10.12
C PHE A 165 -4.45 5.26 9.28
N ALA A 166 -3.33 5.19 8.56
CA ALA A 166 -2.94 6.19 7.58
C ALA A 166 -3.46 5.75 6.21
N TYR A 167 -4.30 6.58 5.58
CA TYR A 167 -5.01 6.19 4.36
C TYR A 167 -5.23 7.36 3.42
N THR A 168 -5.51 7.04 2.16
CA THR A 168 -5.95 7.96 1.12
C THR A 168 -7.24 7.43 0.53
N ILE A 169 -8.10 8.34 0.04
CA ILE A 169 -9.22 8.01 -0.84
C ILE A 169 -9.09 8.98 -1.99
N ARG A 170 -8.88 8.48 -3.20
CA ARG A 170 -8.89 9.36 -4.37
C ARG A 170 -10.34 9.72 -4.64
N ASP A 171 -10.70 10.99 -4.48
CA ASP A 171 -11.99 11.42 -4.99
C ASP A 171 -11.94 11.21 -6.52
N ALA A 172 -12.91 10.46 -7.05
CA ALA A 172 -13.06 10.32 -8.49
C ALA A 172 -13.12 11.73 -9.08
N SER A 173 -12.09 12.10 -9.83
CA SER A 173 -11.95 13.41 -10.46
C SER A 173 -13.24 13.76 -11.17
N ARG A 174 -13.91 14.81 -10.67
CA ARG A 174 -15.12 15.38 -11.26
C ARG A 174 -14.88 15.89 -12.68
#